data_AF-A0A3M9YZK1-F1
#
_entry.id   AF-A0A3M9YZK1-F1
#
_cell.length_a   1.000
_cell.length_b   1.000
_cell.length_c   1.000
_cell.angle_alpha   90.00
_cell.angle_beta   90.00
_cell.angle_gamma   90.00
#
_symmetry.space_group_name_H-M   'P 1'
#
loop_
_entity.id
_entity.type
_entity.pdbx_description
1 polymer ?
#
loop_
_entity_poly.entity_id
_entity_poly.type
_entity_poly.pdbx_seq_one_letter_code
_entity_poly.pdbx_strand_id
1 'polypeptide(L)' 'YYTRVVSVDSITLVNPRLRIRKILNYRRPAEGEPLTDVVLVGFGVEQKAD' A
#
# COMPACT_ATOMS: atom_id res chain seq x y z
N TYR A 1 -13.28 19.39 -4.46
CA TYR A 1 -11.82 19.25 -4.42
C TYR A 1 -11.48 17.78 -4.21
N TYR A 2 -10.98 17.10 -5.25
CA TYR A 2 -10.53 15.71 -5.11
C TYR A 2 -9.11 15.68 -4.54
N THR A 3 -8.92 15.04 -3.40
CA THR A 3 -7.59 14.83 -2.83
C THR A 3 -6.80 13.91 -3.76
N ARG A 4 -5.67 14.40 -4.28
CA ARG A 4 -4.75 13.58 -5.06
C ARG A 4 -3.90 12.75 -4.11
N VAL A 5 -4.00 11.44 -4.22
CA VAL A 5 -3.20 10.48 -3.46
C VAL A 5 -2.18 9.78 -4.36
N VAL A 6 -1.14 9.24 -3.73
CA VAL A 6 -0.19 8.29 -4.33
C VAL A 6 -0.28 7.00 -3.52
N SER A 7 -0.66 5.90 -4.18
CA SER A 7 -0.80 4.58 -3.55
C SER A 7 0.44 3.75 -3.83
N VAL A 8 1.13 3.34 -2.77
CA VAL A 8 2.25 2.40 -2.83
C VAL A 8 1.76 1.05 -2.31
N ASP A 9 1.71 0.07 -3.21
CA ASP A 9 1.24 -1.28 -2.90
C ASP A 9 2.40 -2.27 -2.90
N SER A 10 2.45 -3.08 -1.85
CA SER A 10 3.49 -4.09 -1.65
C SER A 10 2.85 -5.42 -1.28
N ILE A 11 3.33 -6.49 -1.90
CA ILE A 11 2.92 -7.86 -1.58
C ILE A 11 4.15 -8.61 -1.09
N THR A 12 4.02 -9.23 0.08
CA THR A 12 5.05 -10.10 0.66
C THR A 12 4.51 -11.51 0.74
N LEU A 13 5.17 -12.43 0.05
CA LEU A 13 4.91 -13.87 0.20
C LEU A 13 5.58 -14.35 1.48
N VAL A 14 4.77 -14.77 2.46
CA VAL A 14 5.27 -15.31 3.73
C VAL A 14 5.66 -16.78 3.57
N ASN A 15 4.86 -17.51 2.79
CA ASN A 15 5.12 -18.87 2.36
C ASN A 15 4.34 -19.14 1.05
N PRO A 16 4.52 -20.28 0.35
CA PRO A 16 3.88 -20.54 -0.93
C PRO A 16 2.35 -20.41 -0.98
N ARG A 17 1.69 -20.40 0.18
CA ARG A 17 0.23 -20.32 0.31
C ARG A 17 -0.26 -19.08 1.04
N LEU A 18 0.61 -18.25 1.61
CA LEU A 18 0.23 -17.08 2.41
C LEU A 18 0.93 -15.84 1.88
N ARG A 19 0.15 -14.83 1.52
CA ARG A 19 0.65 -13.49 1.18
C ARG A 19 0.02 -12.42 2.06
N ILE A 20 0.82 -11.42 2.39
CA ILE A 20 0.39 -10.21 3.06
C ILE A 20 0.50 -9.06 2.04
N ARG A 21 -0.58 -8.32 1.87
CA ARG A 21 -0.63 -7.09 1.07
C ARG A 21 -0.64 -5.89 2.00
N LYS A 22 0.18 -4.90 1.71
CA LYS A 22 0.22 -3.62 2.43
C LYS A 22 0.15 -2.49 1.42
N ILE A 23 -0.86 -1.65 1.57
CA ILE A 23 -1.11 -0.48 0.72
C ILE A 23 -0.93 0.77 1.59
N LEU A 24 0.06 1.59 1.27
CA LEU A 24 0.29 2.89 1.88
C LEU A 24 -0.21 3.97 0.92
N ASN A 25 -1.19 4.74 1.35
CA ASN A 25 -1.69 5.88 0.59
C ASN A 25 -1.12 7.14 1.19
N TYR A 26 -0.36 7.88 0.38
CA TYR A 26 0.20 9.16 0.75
C TYR A 26 -0.61 10.28 0.14
N ARG A 27 -0.67 11.43 0.82
CA ARG A 27 -0.99 12.69 0.16
C ARG A 27 0.06 12.92 -0.92
N ARG A 28 -0.36 13.28 -2.14
CA ARG A 28 0.58 13.57 -3.22
C ARG A 28 1.46 14.76 -2.82
N PRO A 29 2.81 14.60 -2.78
CA PRO A 29 3.71 15.70 -2.49
C PRO A 29 3.89 16.60 -3.71
N ALA A 30 4.64 17.68 -3.55
CA ALA A 30 5.14 18.44 -4.69
C ALA A 30 6.08 17.59 -5.56
N GLU A 31 6.31 18.00 -6.80
CA GLU A 31 7.19 17.29 -7.71
C GLU A 31 8.64 17.27 -7.16
N GLY A 32 9.27 16.09 -7.20
CA GLY A 32 10.64 15.88 -6.69
C GLY A 32 10.74 15.64 -5.18
N GLU A 33 9.67 15.87 -4.42
CA GLU A 33 9.66 15.69 -2.96
C GLU A 33 9.30 14.25 -2.54
N PRO A 34 9.80 13.76 -1.39
CA PRO A 34 9.54 12.41 -0.92
C PRO A 34 8.10 12.23 -0.40
N LEU A 35 7.65 10.98 -0.36
CA LEU A 35 6.38 10.58 0.23
C LEU A 35 6.48 10.52 1.76
N THR A 36 5.88 11.48 2.46
CA THR A 36 5.99 11.60 3.93
C THR A 36 4.64 11.47 4.64
N ASP A 37 3.59 12.04 4.07
CA ASP A 37 2.26 12.12 4.69
C ASP A 37 1.38 10.91 4.36
N VAL A 38 1.37 9.89 5.23
CA VAL A 38 0.43 8.76 5.12
C VAL A 38 -0.98 9.21 5.54
N VAL A 39 -1.96 9.02 4.65
CA VAL A 39 -3.38 9.34 4.92
C VAL A 39 -4.24 8.11 5.15
N LEU A 40 -3.83 6.95 4.62
CA LEU A 40 -4.52 5.68 4.82
C LEU A 40 -3.54 4.52 4.68
N VAL A 41 -3.68 3.53 5.56
CA VAL A 41 -2.98 2.24 5.47
C VAL A 41 -3.99 1.12 5.33
N GLY A 42 -3.81 0.27 4.32
CA GLY A 42 -4.58 -0.95 4.12
C GLY A 42 -3.70 -2.18 4.29
N PHE A 43 -4.24 -3.20 4.97
CA PHE A 43 -3.62 -4.52 5.09
C PHE A 43 -4.57 -5.59 4.54
N GLY A 44 -4.02 -6.55 3.82
CA GLY A 44 -4.71 -7.73 3.35
C GLY A 44 -3.92 -8.98 3.70
N VAL A 45 -4.62 -10.03 4.12
CA VAL A 45 -4.03 -11.36 4.33
C VAL A 45 -4.78 -12.31 3.41
N GLU A 46 -4.03 -13.04 2.60
CA GLU A 46 -4.63 -13.98 1.64
C GLU A 46 -3.97 -15.34 1.76
N GLN A 47 -4.80 -16.34 2.04
CA GLN A 47 -4.42 -17.76 2.12
C GLN A 47 -4.94 -18.48 0.88
N LYS A 48 -4.04 -19.10 0.11
CA LYS A 48 -4.40 -19.93 -1.03
C LYS A 48 -5.10 -21.19 -0.53
N ALA A 49 -6.37 -21.34 -0.89
CA ALA A 49 -7.11 -22.59 -0.76
C ALA A 49 -6.54 -23.63 -1.74
N ASP A 50 -6.61 -24.90 -1.34
CA ASP A 50 -6.22 -26.02 -2.20
C ASP A 50 -7.23 -26.21 -3.34
#